data_AF-A0A2R6AAC3-F1
#
_entry.id   AF-A0A2R6AAC3-F1
#
_cell.length_a   1.000
_cell.length_b   1.000
_cell.length_c   1.000
_cell.angle_alpha   90.00
_cell.angle_beta   90.00
_cell.angle_gamma   90.00
#
_symmetry.space_group_name_H-M   'P 1'
#
loop_
_entity.id
_entity.type
_entity.pdbx_description
1 polymer ?
#
loop_
_entity_poly.entity_id
_entity_poly.type
_entity_poly.pdbx_seq_one_letter_code
_entity_poly.pdbx_strand_id
1 'polypeptide(L)'
;MKKLVLEAYEESASEVIRRICDELVKKYDLRAAYIYHFVGEFNVGELIVFVFIASKSRNEGYPALVEAVKRYKSEPPIWKKEIYEDGTSEWIVED
;
A
#
# COMPACT_ATOMS: atom_id res chain seq x y z
N MET A 1 7.53 0.01 19.46
CA MET A 1 6.24 -0.42 18.90
C MET A 1 6.14 -1.92 19.08
N LYS A 2 5.00 -2.40 19.58
CA LYS A 2 4.71 -3.80 19.85
C LYS A 2 3.84 -4.41 18.75
N LYS A 3 2.84 -3.66 18.29
CA LYS A 3 1.89 -4.07 17.24
C LYS A 3 1.52 -2.90 16.35
N LEU A 4 0.99 -3.25 15.18
CA LEU A 4 0.34 -2.36 14.23
C LEU A 4 -1.11 -2.80 14.05
N VAL A 5 -2.04 -1.84 13.92
CA VAL A 5 -3.41 -2.10 13.50
C VAL A 5 -3.68 -1.31 12.24
N LEU A 6 -4.12 -2.01 11.19
CA LEU A 6 -4.49 -1.42 9.91
C LEU A 6 -5.99 -1.55 9.70
N GLU A 7 -6.67 -0.42 9.55
CA GLU A 7 -8.09 -0.35 9.29
C GLU A 7 -8.32 0.28 7.91
N ALA A 8 -9.39 -0.10 7.22
CA ALA A 8 -9.69 0.45 5.90
C ALA A 8 -11.19 0.57 5.67
N TYR A 9 -11.58 1.54 4.84
CA TYR A 9 -12.86 1.44 4.13
C TYR A 9 -12.65 0.52 2.92
N GLU A 10 -12.78 -0.79 3.14
CA GLU A 10 -12.29 -1.84 2.24
C GLU A 10 -12.79 -1.73 0.79
N GLU A 11 -14.08 -1.45 0.60
CA GLU A 11 -14.67 -1.30 -0.74
C GLU A 11 -13.99 -0.16 -1.51
N SER A 12 -13.98 1.04 -0.91
CA SER A 12 -13.34 2.22 -1.50
C SER A 12 -11.82 2.05 -1.67
N ALA A 13 -11.14 1.48 -0.69
CA ALA A 13 -9.70 1.19 -0.78
C ALA A 13 -9.38 0.24 -1.94
N SER A 14 -10.18 -0.82 -2.12
CA SER A 14 -10.03 -1.76 -3.23
C SER A 14 -10.26 -1.11 -4.58
N GLU A 15 -11.25 -0.21 -4.70
CA GLU A 15 -11.50 0.55 -5.92
C GLU A 15 -10.36 1.52 -6.26
N VAL A 16 -9.87 2.26 -5.27
CA VAL A 16 -8.75 3.20 -5.45
C VAL A 16 -7.48 2.45 -5.84
N ILE A 17 -7.15 1.34 -5.17
CA ILE A 17 -6.00 0.50 -5.50
C ILE A 17 -6.10 -0.04 -6.93
N ARG A 18 -7.27 -0.53 -7.34
CA ARG A 18 -7.51 -1.02 -8.70
C ARG A 18 -7.28 0.09 -9.72
N ARG A 19 -7.83 1.28 -9.47
CA ARG A 19 -7.63 2.47 -10.32
C ARG A 19 -6.14 2.82 -10.46
N ILE A 20 -5.39 2.86 -9.36
CA ILE A 20 -3.95 3.12 -9.38
C ILE A 20 -3.24 2.11 -10.28
N CYS A 21 -3.53 0.82 -10.12
CA CYS A 21 -2.93 -0.24 -10.93
C CYS A 21 -3.24 -0.07 -12.43
N ASP A 22 -4.51 0.17 -12.77
CA ASP A 22 -4.96 0.35 -14.16
C ASP A 22 -4.30 1.57 -14.82
N GLU A 23 -4.16 2.67 -14.08
CA GLU A 23 -3.51 3.89 -14.57
C GLU A 23 -2.01 3.69 -14.78
N LEU A 24 -1.33 2.98 -13.86
CA LEU A 24 0.10 2.65 -14.01
C LEU A 24 0.35 1.73 -15.20
N VAL A 25 -0.50 0.72 -15.39
CA VAL A 25 -0.41 -0.18 -16.54
C VAL A 25 -0.47 0.60 -17.85
N LYS A 26 -1.42 1.52 -17.96
CA LYS A 26 -1.57 2.38 -19.16
C LYS A 26 -0.41 3.36 -19.32
N LYS A 27 -0.01 4.04 -18.23
CA LYS A 27 1.01 5.10 -18.26
C LYS A 27 2.40 4.58 -18.64
N TYR A 28 2.77 3.40 -18.16
CA TYR A 28 4.11 2.82 -18.33
C TYR A 28 4.16 1.65 -19.32
N ASP A 29 3.07 1.34 -20.02
CA ASP A 29 2.95 0.16 -20.91
C ASP A 29 3.38 -1.15 -20.21
N LEU A 30 2.89 -1.33 -18.98
CA LEU A 30 3.22 -2.49 -18.16
C LEU A 30 2.46 -3.74 -18.62
N ARG A 31 3.03 -4.92 -18.34
CA ARG A 31 2.31 -6.19 -18.49
C ARG A 31 1.29 -6.41 -17.39
N ALA A 32 1.60 -5.98 -16.16
CA ALA A 32 0.70 -6.04 -15.01
C ALA A 32 1.18 -5.12 -13.87
N ALA A 33 0.24 -4.68 -13.05
CA ALA A 33 0.48 -4.04 -11.76
C ALA A 33 -0.53 -4.57 -10.75
N TYR A 34 -0.07 -4.94 -9.55
CA TYR A 34 -0.92 -5.37 -8.44
C TYR A 34 -0.43 -4.78 -7.14
N ILE A 35 -1.35 -4.28 -6.33
CA ILE A 35 -1.09 -3.87 -4.95
C ILE A 35 -2.09 -4.62 -4.08
N TYR A 36 -1.59 -5.30 -3.06
CA TYR A 36 -2.39 -5.95 -2.03
C TYR A 36 -1.96 -5.40 -0.68
N HIS A 37 -2.91 -4.89 0.09
CA HIS A 37 -2.66 -4.37 1.41
C HIS A 37 -3.53 -5.13 2.42
N PHE A 38 -2.90 -5.68 3.45
CA PHE A 38 -3.61 -6.43 4.49
C PHE A 38 -4.22 -5.46 5.52
N VAL A 39 -5.31 -5.88 6.15
CA VAL A 39 -5.96 -5.16 7.25
C VAL A 39 -6.03 -6.07 8.48
N GLY A 40 -6.09 -5.49 9.67
CA GLY A 40 -6.09 -6.20 10.95
C GLY A 40 -4.90 -5.86 11.85
N GLU A 41 -4.65 -6.73 12.82
CA GLU A 41 -3.52 -6.60 13.76
C GLU A 41 -2.28 -7.35 13.26
N PHE A 42 -1.12 -6.71 13.37
CA PHE A 42 0.18 -7.26 12.97
C PHE A 42 1.24 -7.05 14.05
N ASN A 43 2.11 -8.02 14.24
CA ASN A 43 3.35 -7.87 14.99
C ASN A 43 4.40 -7.13 14.16
N VAL A 44 5.39 -6.54 14.84
CA VAL A 44 6.52 -5.90 14.15
C VAL A 44 7.24 -6.92 13.26
N GLY A 45 7.43 -6.57 12.00
CA GLY A 45 8.12 -7.40 11.01
C GLY A 45 7.19 -8.28 10.17
N GLU A 46 5.88 -8.31 10.46
CA GLU A 46 4.91 -9.00 9.61
C GLU A 46 4.64 -8.24 8.31
N LEU A 47 4.31 -8.99 7.26
CA LEU A 47 4.03 -8.44 5.94
C LEU A 47 2.65 -7.80 5.92
N ILE A 48 2.59 -6.50 5.60
CA ILE A 48 1.33 -5.74 5.55
C ILE A 48 0.95 -5.25 4.15
N VAL A 49 1.89 -5.26 3.20
CA VAL A 49 1.65 -4.82 1.83
C VAL A 49 2.55 -5.56 0.84
N PHE A 50 2.00 -5.85 -0.33
CA PHE A 50 2.70 -6.40 -1.47
C PHE A 50 2.44 -5.53 -2.70
N VAL A 51 3.50 -5.10 -3.38
CA VAL A 51 3.42 -4.35 -4.63
C VAL A 51 4.20 -5.11 -5.70
N PHE A 52 3.52 -5.42 -6.80
CA PHE A 52 4.07 -6.16 -7.93
C PHE A 52 3.91 -5.37 -9.22
N ILE A 53 4.99 -5.28 -9.97
CA ILE A 53 5.05 -4.61 -11.27
C ILE A 53 5.73 -5.57 -12.25
N ALA A 54 5.06 -5.88 -13.36
CA ALA A 54 5.63 -6.62 -14.48
C ALA A 54 5.81 -5.68 -15.67
N SER A 55 7.06 -5.40 -16.04
CA SER A 55 7.41 -4.51 -17.15
C SER A 55 8.27 -5.23 -18.20
N LYS A 56 8.40 -4.64 -19.39
CA LYS A 56 9.30 -5.14 -20.44
C LYS A 56 10.77 -4.90 -20.09
N SER A 57 11.07 -3.77 -19.45
CA SER A 57 12.40 -3.44 -18.97
C SER A 57 12.35 -2.72 -17.62
N ARG A 58 13.50 -2.63 -16.97
CA ARG A 58 13.65 -1.89 -15.70
C ARG A 58 13.41 -0.38 -15.85
N ASN A 59 13.55 0.16 -17.07
CA ASN A 59 13.38 1.60 -17.32
C ASN A 59 11.93 2.05 -17.09
N GLU A 60 10.96 1.18 -17.36
CA GLU A 60 9.55 1.43 -17.07
C GLU A 60 9.16 0.89 -15.68
N GLY A 61 9.71 -0.26 -15.30
CA GLY A 61 9.33 -0.96 -14.07
C GLY A 61 9.69 -0.21 -12.78
N TYR A 62 10.91 0.35 -12.69
CA TYR A 62 11.32 1.05 -11.47
C TYR A 62 10.55 2.36 -11.23
N PRO A 63 10.37 3.26 -12.22
CA PRO A 63 9.54 4.43 -12.02
C PRO A 63 8.10 4.08 -11.67
N ALA A 64 7.52 3.06 -12.32
CA ALA A 64 6.17 2.61 -12.03
C ALA A 64 6.02 2.09 -10.59
N LEU A 65 7.01 1.34 -10.08
CA LEU A 65 7.01 0.84 -8.71
C LEU A 65 7.09 1.99 -7.70
N VAL A 66 7.95 2.99 -7.92
CA VAL A 66 8.05 4.16 -7.04
C VAL A 66 6.73 4.93 -7.01
N GLU A 67 6.10 5.14 -8.17
CA GLU A 67 4.81 5.80 -8.25
C GLU A 67 3.70 4.97 -7.60
N ALA A 68 3.66 3.65 -7.80
CA ALA A 68 2.73 2.75 -7.13
C ALA A 68 2.80 2.89 -5.62
N VAL A 69 4.02 2.87 -5.06
CA VAL A 69 4.25 2.99 -3.63
C VAL A 69 3.78 4.34 -3.09
N LYS A 70 4.11 5.43 -3.80
CA LYS A 70 3.68 6.77 -3.42
C LYS A 70 2.15 6.88 -3.40
N ARG A 71 1.50 6.40 -4.47
CA ARG A 71 0.05 6.54 -4.65
C ARG A 71 -0.75 5.68 -3.70
N TYR A 72 -0.35 4.43 -3.43
CA TYR A 72 -1.09 3.59 -2.49
C TYR A 72 -0.98 4.07 -1.05
N LYS A 73 0.11 4.75 -0.67
CA LYS A 73 0.26 5.30 0.68
C LYS A 73 -0.65 6.50 0.93
N SER A 74 -1.02 7.23 -0.11
CA SER A 74 -1.73 8.51 0.03
C SER A 74 -3.18 8.52 -0.43
N GLU A 75 -3.57 7.67 -1.40
CA GLU A 75 -4.91 7.74 -2.00
C GLU A 75 -5.97 6.81 -1.36
N PRO A 76 -5.68 5.52 -1.08
CA PRO A 76 -6.67 4.62 -0.50
C PRO A 76 -6.97 5.00 0.96
N PRO A 77 -8.23 4.93 1.41
CA PRO A 77 -8.63 5.14 2.80
C PRO A 77 -8.20 3.96 3.69
N ILE A 78 -6.91 3.91 4.02
CA ILE A 78 -6.28 2.94 4.92
C ILE A 78 -5.58 3.72 6.04
N TRP A 79 -5.87 3.37 7.29
CA TRP A 79 -5.35 4.06 8.47
C TRP A 79 -4.50 3.13 9.31
N LYS A 80 -3.43 3.69 9.87
CA LYS A 80 -2.43 2.97 10.65
C LYS A 80 -2.46 3.43 12.09
N LYS A 81 -2.58 2.48 13.01
CA LYS A 81 -2.49 2.71 14.45
C LYS A 81 -1.33 1.91 15.04
N GLU A 82 -0.41 2.58 15.70
CA GLU A 82 0.70 1.94 16.41
C GLU A 82 0.34 1.67 17.87
N ILE A 83 0.69 0.49 18.36
CA ILE A 83 0.56 0.11 19.77
C ILE A 83 1.96 -0.02 20.37
N TYR A 84 2.24 0.68 21.47
CA TYR A 84 3.55 0.72 22.13
C TYR A 84 3.65 -0.29 23.29
N GLU A 85 4.87 -0.49 23.80
CA GLU A 85 5.16 -1.47 24.85
C GLU A 85 4.52 -1.13 26.21
N ASP A 86 4.34 0.16 26.47
CA ASP A 86 3.68 0.70 27.68
C ASP A 86 2.14 0.64 27.60
N GLY A 87 1.60 0.11 26.50
CA GLY A 87 0.16 0.00 26.25
C GLY A 87 -0.48 1.25 25.66
N THR A 88 0.28 2.33 25.43
CA THR A 88 -0.22 3.51 24.72
C THR A 88 -0.39 3.22 23.23
N SER A 89 -1.20 4.04 22.54
CA SER A 89 -1.43 3.89 21.10
C SER A 89 -1.66 5.22 20.40
N GLU A 90 -1.21 5.32 19.15
CA GLU A 90 -1.34 6.53 18.34
C GLU A 90 -1.80 6.20 16.91
N TRP A 91 -2.69 7.04 16.37
CA TRP A 91 -3.04 7.01 14.96
C TRP A 91 -2.01 7.80 14.17
N ILE A 92 -1.38 7.15 13.21
CA ILE A 92 -0.33 7.74 12.40
C ILE A 92 -0.95 8.32 11.14
N VAL A 93 -0.69 9.61 10.91
CA VAL A 93 -0.92 10.27 9.64
C VAL A 93 0.41 10.25 8.90
N GLU A 94 0.49 9.50 7.79
CA GLU A 94 1.68 9.55 6.93
C GLU A 94 1.61 10.79 6.01
N ASP A 95 2.76 11.43 5.77
CA ASP A 95 2.95 12.54 4.80
C ASP A 95 3.01 12.04 3.34
#